data_AF-A0A356QEP4-F1
#
_entry.id   AF-A0A356QEP4-F1
#
_cell.length_a   1.000
_cell.length_b   1.000
_cell.length_c   1.000
_cell.angle_alpha   90.00
_cell.angle_beta   90.00
_cell.angle_gamma   90.00
#
_symmetry.space_group_name_H-M   'P 1'
#
loop_
_entity.id
_entity.type
_entity.pdbx_description
1 polymer ?
#
loop_
_entity_poly.entity_id
_entity_poly.type
_entity_poly.pdbx_seq_one_letter_code
_entity_poly.pdbx_strand_id
1 'polypeptide(L)'
;MSKEIEDHRLFNHSHNQPFAEVLAQHVSRRDVMRGGLGLAAASMLGFGGAAQALAGEQAKTPLTLAFEAVRGSRTDAIVVPEGYVAQVLVPWGTPLQTGQEWQAEQPMTPERQAISVGMHHDGMAGFALDADNASRRFVLALNNEYIDQDALWAPQGGPTNAEAGARPADESRTEINAHGVTIVEVEKDASGQWSHVANSPYNRRFTSATVMDLAGPVAGSDYVKTQFSPDGTQTRGTNNNCGNGVTPWGTYIACEENWPDIFVNRGERFQDDARIGIPTDKSRYGWDTSAGDASEQNGEFARFDITPRGERAEDDYRNEARTFGYQVEVDPYSGARAVKRTALGRFRHEGCWLGKLEAGKPIVFYSGHDARNEYVYKYVSDAAWDPADANRPGAEYDRLAIGSKYMDNGTLYVARFHADGSGEWLPLTPNARTQDGRTLAAALGLAENDLAGIIINTCDAADLLGATPMDRPEWAT
;
A
#
# COMPACT_ATOMS: atom_id res chain seq x y z
N MET A 1 -10.95 -10.18 3.27
CA MET A 1 -9.69 -10.43 3.99
C MET A 1 -9.79 -11.71 4.82
N SER A 2 -8.65 -12.32 5.14
CA SER A 2 -8.59 -13.48 6.06
C SER A 2 -9.04 -13.09 7.47
N LYS A 3 -9.65 -14.04 8.19
CA LYS A 3 -10.01 -13.89 9.61
C LYS A 3 -8.78 -13.55 10.48
N GLU A 4 -7.60 -13.98 10.07
CA GLU A 4 -6.34 -13.74 10.79
C GLU A 4 -5.92 -12.25 10.81
N ILE A 5 -6.34 -11.46 9.82
CA ILE A 5 -5.92 -10.05 9.68
C ILE A 5 -7.06 -9.04 9.74
N GLU A 6 -8.31 -9.49 9.73
CA GLU A 6 -9.47 -8.59 9.78
C GLU A 6 -9.55 -7.78 11.07
N ASP A 7 -9.54 -6.44 10.95
CA ASP A 7 -9.67 -5.52 12.07
C ASP A 7 -10.98 -4.74 12.01
N HIS A 8 -11.80 -4.91 13.04
CA HIS A 8 -13.07 -4.20 13.18
C HIS A 8 -13.04 -2.92 14.05
N ARG A 9 -11.85 -2.46 14.46
CA ARG A 9 -11.69 -1.19 15.19
C ARG A 9 -11.91 0.03 14.30
N LEU A 10 -12.34 1.13 14.91
CA LEU A 10 -12.50 2.43 14.27
C LEU A 10 -11.49 3.38 14.90
N PHE A 11 -10.54 3.88 14.11
CA PHE A 11 -9.51 4.82 14.56
C PHE A 11 -9.78 6.27 14.13
N ASN A 12 -10.59 6.46 13.09
CA ASN A 12 -11.10 7.78 12.74
C ASN A 12 -12.27 8.16 13.67
N HIS A 13 -12.03 9.12 14.54
CA HIS A 13 -13.03 9.69 15.46
C HIS A 13 -13.49 11.10 15.05
N SER A 14 -13.15 11.55 13.84
CA SER A 14 -13.63 12.82 13.31
C SER A 14 -15.15 12.84 13.20
N HIS A 15 -15.73 14.04 13.28
CA HIS A 15 -17.16 14.27 13.07
C HIS A 15 -17.46 14.78 11.65
N ASN A 16 -16.55 14.49 10.70
CA ASN A 16 -16.72 14.85 9.31
C ASN A 16 -17.88 14.06 8.69
N GLN A 17 -18.57 14.67 7.73
CA GLN A 17 -19.72 14.04 7.07
C GLN A 17 -19.26 12.82 6.24
N PRO A 18 -19.70 11.58 6.55
CA PRO A 18 -19.28 10.38 5.84
C PRO A 18 -19.92 10.29 4.45
N PHE A 19 -19.26 9.56 3.54
CA PHE A 19 -19.71 9.42 2.15
C PHE A 19 -21.11 8.82 2.02
N ALA A 20 -21.48 7.88 2.89
CA ALA A 20 -22.83 7.31 2.92
C ALA A 20 -23.91 8.39 3.09
N GLU A 21 -23.68 9.40 3.93
CA GLU A 21 -24.59 10.53 4.09
C GLU A 21 -24.59 11.47 2.88
N VAL A 22 -23.41 11.74 2.30
CA VAL A 22 -23.28 12.53 1.07
C VAL A 22 -24.07 11.89 -0.07
N LEU A 23 -23.94 10.58 -0.25
CA LEU A 23 -24.64 9.79 -1.26
C LEU A 23 -26.16 9.78 -1.02
N ALA A 24 -26.60 9.58 0.22
CA ALA A 24 -28.02 9.61 0.57
C ALA A 24 -28.66 10.97 0.22
N GLN A 25 -27.95 12.08 0.48
CA GLN A 25 -28.40 13.42 0.08
C GLN A 25 -28.43 13.60 -1.44
N HIS A 26 -27.44 13.08 -2.16
CA HIS A 26 -27.40 13.12 -3.63
C HIS A 26 -28.57 12.35 -4.27
N VAL A 27 -28.84 11.13 -3.80
CA VAL A 27 -29.95 10.30 -4.29
C VAL A 27 -31.29 10.96 -3.96
N SER A 28 -31.49 11.44 -2.74
CA SER A 28 -32.70 12.17 -2.34
C SER A 28 -32.97 13.39 -3.22
N ARG A 29 -31.93 14.19 -3.54
CA ARG A 29 -32.05 15.31 -4.49
C ARG A 29 -32.46 14.84 -5.89
N ARG A 30 -31.91 13.74 -6.39
CA ARG A 30 -32.27 13.17 -7.71
C ARG A 30 -33.70 12.65 -7.71
N ASP A 31 -34.17 12.06 -6.63
CA ASP A 31 -35.55 11.59 -6.51
C ASP A 31 -36.53 12.77 -6.42
N VAL A 32 -36.18 13.85 -5.72
CA VAL A 32 -36.96 15.11 -5.74
C VAL A 32 -36.96 15.73 -7.14
N MET A 33 -35.83 15.76 -7.86
CA MET A 33 -35.77 16.28 -9.22
C MET A 33 -36.54 15.41 -10.23
N ARG A 34 -36.46 14.07 -10.11
CA ARG A 34 -37.24 13.14 -10.94
C ARG A 34 -38.72 13.20 -10.61
N GLY A 35 -39.09 13.26 -9.33
CA GLY A 35 -40.47 13.44 -8.87
C GLY A 35 -41.04 14.81 -9.24
N GLY A 36 -40.22 15.86 -9.19
CA GLY A 36 -40.53 17.22 -9.60
C GLY A 36 -40.64 17.37 -11.11
N LEU A 37 -39.80 16.69 -11.90
CA LEU A 37 -39.97 16.56 -13.35
C LEU A 37 -41.20 15.72 -13.69
N GLY A 38 -41.55 14.71 -12.90
CA GLY A 38 -42.80 13.96 -13.04
C GLY A 38 -44.03 14.83 -12.78
N LEU A 39 -43.97 15.70 -11.76
CA LEU A 39 -45.02 16.68 -11.44
C LEU A 39 -45.07 17.86 -12.43
N ALA A 40 -43.92 18.33 -12.93
CA ALA A 40 -43.82 19.38 -13.94
C ALA A 40 -44.19 18.87 -15.34
N ALA A 41 -43.85 17.62 -15.69
CA ALA A 41 -44.34 16.97 -16.90
C ALA A 41 -45.85 16.71 -16.81
N ALA A 42 -46.37 16.34 -15.62
CA ALA A 42 -47.81 16.24 -15.39
C ALA A 42 -48.54 17.59 -15.44
N SER A 43 -47.88 18.71 -15.11
CA SER A 43 -48.45 20.06 -15.24
C SER A 43 -48.23 20.70 -16.61
N MET A 44 -47.23 20.25 -17.39
CA MET A 44 -46.96 20.72 -18.76
C MET A 44 -47.58 19.86 -19.86
N LEU A 45 -48.17 18.69 -19.56
CA LEU A 45 -49.01 17.92 -20.48
C LEU A 45 -50.40 18.55 -20.74
N GLY A 46 -50.62 19.79 -20.27
CA GLY A 46 -51.82 20.59 -20.53
C GLY A 46 -51.81 21.40 -21.84
N PHE A 47 -50.65 21.70 -22.44
CA PHE A 47 -50.57 22.43 -23.72
C PHE A 47 -49.29 22.05 -24.50
N GLY A 48 -49.43 21.72 -25.78
CA GLY A 48 -48.45 20.98 -26.55
C GLY A 48 -47.28 21.76 -27.17
N GLY A 49 -46.31 21.00 -27.69
CA GLY A 49 -45.41 21.42 -28.76
C GLY A 49 -43.91 21.52 -28.41
N ALA A 50 -43.15 20.58 -28.99
CA ALA A 50 -41.76 20.70 -29.47
C ALA A 50 -40.61 21.08 -28.50
N ALA A 51 -39.77 20.07 -28.22
CA ALA A 51 -38.32 20.28 -28.07
C ALA A 51 -37.58 19.02 -28.55
N GLN A 52 -37.37 18.91 -29.86
CA GLN A 52 -36.23 18.17 -30.41
C GLN A 52 -35.03 19.11 -30.39
N ALA A 53 -33.99 18.79 -29.62
CA ALA A 53 -32.63 19.24 -29.90
C ALA A 53 -31.58 18.48 -29.05
N LEU A 54 -30.66 17.83 -29.77
CA LEU A 54 -29.25 17.59 -29.44
C LEU A 54 -28.91 16.53 -28.37
N ALA A 55 -28.97 15.26 -28.79
CA ALA A 55 -28.04 14.24 -28.29
C ALA A 55 -27.45 13.50 -29.49
N GLY A 56 -26.31 13.99 -29.98
CA GLY A 56 -25.41 13.17 -30.78
C GLY A 56 -24.71 12.19 -29.84
N GLU A 57 -25.45 11.22 -29.30
CA GLU A 57 -24.85 10.08 -28.62
C GLU A 57 -24.32 9.14 -29.71
N GLN A 58 -23.01 9.16 -29.88
CA GLN A 58 -22.30 8.07 -30.54
C GLN A 58 -22.60 6.83 -29.70
N ALA A 59 -23.52 5.97 -30.19
CA ALA A 59 -23.93 4.76 -29.50
C ALA A 59 -22.68 3.92 -29.22
N LYS A 60 -22.22 3.93 -27.96
CA LYS A 60 -21.10 3.09 -27.54
C LYS A 60 -21.56 1.65 -27.66
N THR A 61 -20.88 0.85 -28.49
CA THR A 61 -21.13 -0.58 -28.56
C THR A 61 -20.98 -1.16 -27.16
N PRO A 62 -22.00 -1.86 -26.62
CA PRO A 62 -21.89 -2.48 -25.31
C PRO A 62 -20.70 -3.45 -25.29
N LEU A 63 -19.86 -3.34 -24.26
CA LEU A 63 -18.80 -4.33 -24.01
C LEU A 63 -19.47 -5.71 -23.92
N THR A 64 -19.11 -6.61 -24.82
CA THR A 64 -19.61 -7.99 -24.79
C THR A 64 -18.54 -8.85 -24.12
N LEU A 65 -18.89 -9.50 -23.00
CA LEU A 65 -18.01 -10.46 -22.35
C LEU A 65 -17.99 -11.75 -23.19
N ALA A 66 -16.80 -12.25 -23.52
CA ALA A 66 -16.62 -13.40 -24.42
C ALA A 66 -16.68 -14.77 -23.72
N PHE A 67 -17.19 -14.82 -22.50
CA PHE A 67 -17.31 -16.04 -21.69
C PHE A 67 -18.61 -16.03 -20.90
N GLU A 68 -19.12 -17.21 -20.57
CA GLU A 68 -20.25 -17.33 -19.66
C GLU A 68 -19.81 -17.16 -18.21
N ALA A 69 -20.54 -16.34 -17.45
CA ALA A 69 -20.26 -16.14 -16.04
C ALA A 69 -20.42 -17.46 -15.25
N VAL A 70 -19.36 -17.83 -14.54
CA VAL A 70 -19.35 -19.00 -13.65
C VAL A 70 -20.19 -18.68 -12.40
N ARG A 71 -20.95 -19.67 -11.90
CA ARG A 71 -21.71 -19.52 -10.65
C ARG A 71 -20.79 -19.64 -9.44
N GLY A 72 -21.03 -18.82 -8.41
CA GLY A 72 -20.35 -18.96 -7.12
C GLY A 72 -20.56 -20.35 -6.51
N SER A 73 -19.51 -20.91 -5.91
CA SER A 73 -19.54 -22.21 -5.23
C SER A 73 -18.61 -22.20 -4.01
N ARG A 74 -18.76 -23.18 -3.12
CA ARG A 74 -17.86 -23.42 -1.96
C ARG A 74 -16.83 -24.52 -2.25
N THR A 75 -16.56 -24.78 -3.52
CA THR A 75 -15.59 -25.80 -3.93
C THR A 75 -14.19 -25.31 -3.60
N ASP A 76 -13.37 -26.14 -2.98
CA ASP A 76 -11.95 -25.86 -2.72
C ASP A 76 -11.12 -26.12 -3.99
N ALA A 77 -11.35 -25.30 -5.01
CA ALA A 77 -10.68 -25.37 -6.31
C ALA A 77 -10.84 -24.05 -7.08
N ILE A 78 -9.92 -23.79 -8.02
CA ILE A 78 -10.09 -22.71 -9.01
C ILE A 78 -11.02 -23.20 -10.13
N VAL A 79 -12.20 -22.59 -10.23
CA VAL A 79 -13.19 -22.89 -11.28
C VAL A 79 -13.16 -21.79 -12.33
N VAL A 80 -12.90 -22.16 -13.59
CA VAL A 80 -12.79 -21.25 -14.73
C VAL A 80 -13.87 -21.52 -15.77
N PRO A 81 -14.22 -20.54 -16.65
CA PRO A 81 -15.15 -20.76 -17.75
C PRO A 81 -14.67 -21.84 -18.74
N GLU A 82 -15.59 -22.38 -19.55
CA GLU A 82 -15.24 -23.33 -20.61
C GLU A 82 -14.20 -22.73 -21.57
N GLY A 83 -13.18 -23.53 -21.93
CA GLY A 83 -12.06 -23.11 -22.78
C GLY A 83 -10.90 -22.44 -22.04
N TYR A 84 -11.00 -22.22 -20.73
CA TYR A 84 -9.92 -21.69 -19.89
C TYR A 84 -9.21 -22.78 -19.08
N VAL A 85 -7.97 -22.51 -18.67
CA VAL A 85 -7.17 -23.33 -17.77
C VAL A 85 -6.57 -22.47 -16.66
N ALA A 86 -6.52 -23.01 -15.44
CA ALA A 86 -5.80 -22.40 -14.33
C ALA A 86 -4.51 -23.20 -14.06
N GLN A 87 -3.43 -22.49 -13.76
CA GLN A 87 -2.13 -23.07 -13.47
C GLN A 87 -1.52 -22.38 -12.26
N VAL A 88 -1.00 -23.16 -11.30
CA VAL A 88 -0.15 -22.62 -10.24
C VAL A 88 1.20 -22.26 -10.84
N LEU A 89 1.67 -21.04 -10.60
CA LEU A 89 2.91 -20.51 -11.19
C LEU A 89 4.06 -20.48 -10.18
N VAL A 90 3.91 -19.70 -9.11
CA VAL A 90 4.88 -19.59 -8.01
C VAL A 90 4.07 -19.57 -6.70
N PRO A 91 3.94 -20.69 -5.98
CA PRO A 91 3.33 -20.71 -4.65
C PRO A 91 4.33 -20.25 -3.56
N TRP A 92 3.83 -19.93 -2.37
CA TRP A 92 4.66 -19.67 -1.19
C TRP A 92 5.69 -20.78 -0.96
N GLY A 93 6.90 -20.39 -0.54
CA GLY A 93 7.97 -21.33 -0.22
C GLY A 93 8.70 -21.88 -1.44
N THR A 94 8.29 -21.52 -2.66
CA THR A 94 9.06 -21.84 -3.87
C THR A 94 10.46 -21.22 -3.77
N PRO A 95 11.54 -22.01 -3.82
CA PRO A 95 12.89 -21.48 -3.77
C PRO A 95 13.20 -20.70 -5.06
N LEU A 96 13.80 -19.51 -4.91
CA LEU A 96 14.18 -18.67 -6.06
C LEU A 96 15.48 -19.13 -6.73
N GLN A 97 16.19 -20.07 -6.08
CA GLN A 97 17.46 -20.64 -6.51
C GLN A 97 17.33 -22.14 -6.76
N THR A 98 18.14 -22.69 -7.67
CA THR A 98 18.15 -24.14 -7.95
C THR A 98 18.72 -24.95 -6.79
N GLY A 99 18.36 -26.24 -6.72
CA GLY A 99 18.95 -27.17 -5.75
C GLY A 99 18.24 -27.17 -4.40
N GLN A 100 17.20 -26.35 -4.25
CA GLN A 100 16.20 -26.45 -3.20
C GLN A 100 14.85 -26.70 -3.85
N GLU A 101 14.12 -27.67 -3.32
CA GLU A 101 12.77 -28.00 -3.76
C GLU A 101 11.84 -27.74 -2.59
N TRP A 102 10.65 -27.19 -2.86
CA TRP A 102 9.64 -27.06 -1.82
C TRP A 102 9.17 -28.44 -1.36
N GLN A 103 8.99 -28.60 -0.05
CA GLN A 103 8.51 -29.83 0.57
C GLN A 103 7.58 -29.49 1.73
N ALA A 104 6.34 -30.00 1.70
CA ALA A 104 5.30 -29.68 2.68
C ALA A 104 5.72 -29.93 4.14
N GLU A 105 6.41 -31.04 4.39
CA GLU A 105 6.83 -31.45 5.74
C GLU A 105 8.14 -30.80 6.20
N GLN A 106 8.76 -30.01 5.33
CA GLN A 106 10.08 -29.49 5.59
C GLN A 106 9.96 -28.13 6.30
N PRO A 107 10.55 -27.97 7.50
CA PRO A 107 10.57 -26.69 8.19
C PRO A 107 11.10 -25.55 7.32
N MET A 108 10.36 -24.45 7.31
CA MET A 108 10.92 -23.15 6.91
C MET A 108 11.88 -22.68 8.00
N THR A 109 13.08 -22.29 7.57
CA THR A 109 14.10 -21.66 8.41
C THR A 109 14.32 -20.22 7.95
N PRO A 110 14.99 -19.37 8.73
CA PRO A 110 15.29 -18.00 8.33
C PRO A 110 15.97 -17.94 6.95
N GLU A 111 16.96 -18.80 6.73
CA GLU A 111 17.76 -18.84 5.50
C GLU A 111 16.92 -19.27 4.30
N ARG A 112 16.04 -20.26 4.48
CA ARG A 112 15.18 -20.74 3.39
C ARG A 112 14.14 -19.72 3.02
N GLN A 113 13.47 -19.13 4.01
CA GLN A 113 12.43 -18.14 3.76
C GLN A 113 12.98 -16.87 3.11
N ALA A 114 14.22 -16.48 3.45
CA ALA A 114 14.89 -15.31 2.85
C ALA A 114 15.13 -15.43 1.34
N ILE A 115 15.22 -16.65 0.79
CA ILE A 115 15.45 -16.91 -0.63
C ILE A 115 14.30 -17.68 -1.31
N SER A 116 13.17 -17.78 -0.64
CA SER A 116 11.95 -18.38 -1.18
C SER A 116 10.87 -17.33 -1.32
N VAL A 117 9.87 -17.61 -2.14
CA VAL A 117 8.68 -16.75 -2.28
C VAL A 117 7.99 -16.59 -0.91
N GLY A 118 7.54 -15.37 -0.59
CA GLY A 118 6.85 -15.07 0.67
C GLY A 118 5.42 -15.62 0.75
N MET A 119 4.75 -15.38 1.88
CA MET A 119 3.37 -15.83 2.13
C MET A 119 2.35 -14.84 1.57
N HIS A 120 1.09 -15.29 1.43
CA HIS A 120 -0.10 -14.50 1.10
C HIS A 120 0.16 -13.44 0.02
N HIS A 121 0.22 -13.92 -1.23
CA HIS A 121 0.54 -13.08 -2.38
C HIS A 121 -0.58 -12.06 -2.60
N ASP A 122 -0.22 -10.82 -2.87
CA ASP A 122 -1.18 -9.74 -3.12
C ASP A 122 -0.81 -8.97 -4.41
N GLY A 123 -0.81 -7.63 -4.37
CA GLY A 123 -0.53 -6.75 -5.49
C GLY A 123 0.67 -7.19 -6.29
N MET A 124 0.56 -7.12 -7.62
CA MET A 124 1.57 -7.66 -8.53
C MET A 124 1.57 -6.97 -9.89
N ALA A 125 2.73 -6.96 -10.54
CA ALA A 125 2.90 -6.46 -11.90
C ALA A 125 4.04 -7.15 -12.65
N GLY A 126 3.85 -7.32 -13.96
CA GLY A 126 4.87 -7.85 -14.87
C GLY A 126 5.70 -6.74 -15.51
N PHE A 127 7.00 -6.95 -15.58
CA PHE A 127 8.01 -6.02 -16.12
C PHE A 127 8.80 -6.72 -17.22
N ALA A 128 8.49 -6.38 -18.47
CA ALA A 128 9.08 -7.01 -19.64
C ALA A 128 10.62 -6.87 -19.67
N LEU A 129 11.32 -7.97 -19.90
CA LEU A 129 12.77 -7.96 -20.06
C LEU A 129 13.20 -7.42 -21.42
N ASP A 130 12.35 -7.60 -22.43
CA ASP A 130 12.50 -7.03 -23.77
C ASP A 130 11.11 -6.85 -24.40
N ALA A 131 11.02 -5.95 -25.38
CA ALA A 131 9.74 -5.62 -26.02
C ALA A 131 9.17 -6.77 -26.86
N ASP A 132 10.02 -7.59 -27.47
CA ASP A 132 9.62 -8.66 -28.40
C ASP A 132 8.99 -9.85 -27.65
N ASN A 133 9.42 -10.11 -26.41
CA ASN A 133 8.96 -11.22 -25.57
C ASN A 133 8.14 -10.77 -24.37
N ALA A 134 7.67 -9.52 -24.32
CA ALA A 134 6.97 -8.93 -23.17
C ALA A 134 5.76 -9.75 -22.67
N SER A 135 5.10 -10.51 -23.55
CA SER A 135 3.95 -11.36 -23.21
C SER A 135 4.31 -12.80 -22.83
N ARG A 136 5.60 -13.16 -22.90
CA ARG A 136 6.10 -14.52 -22.71
C ARG A 136 7.23 -14.63 -21.69
N ARG A 137 7.96 -13.55 -21.41
CA ARG A 137 9.05 -13.55 -20.45
C ARG A 137 9.19 -12.17 -19.82
N PHE A 138 9.06 -12.12 -18.50
CA PHE A 138 9.12 -10.88 -17.74
C PHE A 138 9.50 -11.14 -16.29
N VAL A 139 9.91 -10.09 -15.60
CA VAL A 139 10.04 -10.09 -14.14
C VAL A 139 8.67 -9.81 -13.54
N LEU A 140 8.18 -10.72 -12.71
CA LEU A 140 7.00 -10.52 -11.89
C LEU A 140 7.44 -9.98 -10.54
N ALA A 141 7.02 -8.75 -10.21
CA ALA A 141 7.05 -8.26 -8.85
C ALA A 141 5.70 -8.56 -8.21
N LEU A 142 5.71 -9.15 -7.02
CA LEU A 142 4.49 -9.48 -6.28
C LEU A 142 4.70 -9.28 -4.78
N ASN A 143 3.68 -8.74 -4.12
CA ASN A 143 3.69 -8.49 -2.70
C ASN A 143 3.45 -9.77 -1.90
N ASN A 144 3.95 -9.78 -0.67
CA ASN A 144 3.73 -10.78 0.34
C ASN A 144 3.21 -10.08 1.60
N GLU A 145 1.89 -10.06 1.73
CA GLU A 145 1.19 -9.13 2.61
C GLU A 145 1.34 -9.53 4.08
N TYR A 146 0.87 -10.72 4.44
CA TYR A 146 0.85 -11.21 5.81
C TYR A 146 1.37 -12.64 5.92
N ILE A 147 1.37 -13.19 7.13
CA ILE A 147 1.65 -14.60 7.40
C ILE A 147 0.51 -15.23 8.18
N ASP A 148 0.40 -16.54 8.05
CA ASP A 148 -0.40 -17.37 8.95
C ASP A 148 0.61 -18.20 9.78
N GLN A 149 0.77 -17.87 11.07
CA GLN A 149 1.73 -18.55 11.94
C GLN A 149 1.37 -20.03 12.13
N ASP A 150 0.08 -20.37 12.17
CA ASP A 150 -0.36 -21.76 12.31
C ASP A 150 -0.01 -22.57 11.06
N ALA A 151 -0.22 -22.01 9.87
CA ALA A 151 0.16 -22.65 8.62
C ALA A 151 1.69 -22.74 8.43
N LEU A 152 2.42 -21.67 8.77
CA LEU A 152 3.88 -21.61 8.67
C LEU A 152 4.55 -22.64 9.59
N TRP A 153 4.03 -22.78 10.81
CA TRP A 153 4.60 -23.64 11.85
C TRP A 153 3.89 -24.98 12.03
N ALA A 154 2.94 -25.32 11.15
CA ALA A 154 2.22 -26.60 11.19
C ALA A 154 3.17 -27.82 11.25
N PRO A 155 4.29 -27.88 10.48
CA PRO A 155 5.24 -28.99 10.58
C PRO A 155 5.92 -29.13 11.95
N GLN A 156 5.92 -28.08 12.78
CA GLN A 156 6.50 -28.03 14.13
C GLN A 156 5.43 -28.10 15.23
N GLY A 157 4.15 -28.20 14.87
CA GLY A 157 3.03 -28.23 15.82
C GLY A 157 2.53 -26.84 16.25
N GLY A 158 2.84 -25.79 15.49
CA GLY A 158 2.41 -24.41 15.73
C GLY A 158 3.52 -23.50 16.28
N PRO A 159 3.27 -22.18 16.35
CA PRO A 159 4.25 -21.19 16.83
C PRO A 159 4.62 -21.38 18.31
N THR A 160 5.92 -21.45 18.61
CA THR A 160 6.43 -21.59 20.00
C THR A 160 6.15 -20.35 20.88
N ASN A 161 5.46 -20.52 22.00
CA ASN A 161 5.15 -19.45 22.95
C ASN A 161 4.34 -18.26 22.37
N ALA A 162 3.50 -18.48 21.37
CA ALA A 162 2.70 -17.41 20.74
C ALA A 162 1.91 -16.54 21.75
N GLU A 163 1.32 -17.15 22.79
CA GLU A 163 0.55 -16.42 23.82
C GLU A 163 1.37 -16.01 25.04
N ALA A 164 2.42 -16.78 25.38
CA ALA A 164 3.22 -16.54 26.59
C ALA A 164 4.31 -15.46 26.41
N GLY A 165 4.61 -15.08 25.16
CA GLY A 165 5.76 -14.25 24.80
C GLY A 165 7.07 -15.05 24.80
N ALA A 166 8.20 -14.38 24.55
CA ALA A 166 9.51 -15.00 24.34
C ALA A 166 9.53 -15.96 23.13
N ARG A 167 9.11 -15.43 21.96
CA ARG A 167 9.20 -16.12 20.66
C ARG A 167 10.67 -16.46 20.35
N PRO A 168 10.99 -17.67 19.86
CA PRO A 168 12.35 -17.99 19.41
C PRO A 168 12.82 -17.04 18.30
N ALA A 169 14.07 -16.59 18.36
CA ALA A 169 14.62 -15.63 17.39
C ALA A 169 14.51 -16.11 15.94
N ASP A 170 14.75 -17.40 15.68
CA ASP A 170 14.67 -17.96 14.32
C ASP A 170 13.23 -18.10 13.82
N GLU A 171 12.24 -18.26 14.70
CA GLU A 171 10.83 -18.19 14.27
C GLU A 171 10.51 -16.76 13.81
N SER A 172 10.84 -15.75 14.63
CA SER A 172 10.65 -14.34 14.27
C SER A 172 11.39 -13.94 12.98
N ARG A 173 12.65 -14.38 12.77
CA ARG A 173 13.38 -14.12 11.51
C ARG A 173 12.72 -14.76 10.30
N THR A 174 12.23 -15.99 10.45
CA THR A 174 11.51 -16.69 9.37
C THR A 174 10.26 -15.91 8.98
N GLU A 175 9.47 -15.51 9.96
CA GLU A 175 8.25 -14.71 9.78
C GLU A 175 8.54 -13.36 9.12
N ILE A 176 9.52 -12.61 9.62
CA ILE A 176 9.99 -11.35 9.03
C ILE A 176 10.40 -11.52 7.56
N ASN A 177 11.03 -12.66 7.23
CA ASN A 177 11.43 -12.99 5.86
C ASN A 177 10.28 -13.46 4.97
N ALA A 178 9.11 -13.81 5.53
CA ALA A 178 7.94 -14.25 4.76
C ALA A 178 7.10 -13.08 4.21
N HIS A 179 7.27 -11.88 4.77
CA HIS A 179 6.65 -10.63 4.28
C HIS A 179 7.46 -9.94 3.17
N GLY A 180 6.87 -8.93 2.53
CA GLY A 180 7.58 -7.96 1.71
C GLY A 180 7.22 -8.04 0.23
N VAL A 181 8.24 -8.12 -0.63
CA VAL A 181 8.09 -8.23 -2.09
C VAL A 181 8.96 -9.37 -2.60
N THR A 182 8.40 -10.19 -3.47
CA THR A 182 9.14 -11.16 -4.28
C THR A 182 9.30 -10.61 -5.69
N ILE A 183 10.54 -10.56 -6.17
CA ILE A 183 10.85 -10.37 -7.58
C ILE A 183 11.24 -11.72 -8.15
N VAL A 184 10.55 -12.17 -9.19
CA VAL A 184 10.78 -13.48 -9.80
C VAL A 184 10.63 -13.40 -11.32
N GLU A 185 11.63 -13.87 -12.06
CA GLU A 185 11.51 -14.03 -13.50
C GLU A 185 10.59 -15.20 -13.84
N VAL A 186 9.66 -14.98 -14.76
CA VAL A 186 8.74 -15.99 -15.27
C VAL A 186 8.79 -16.06 -16.79
N GLU A 187 8.58 -17.25 -17.33
CA GLU A 187 8.56 -17.50 -18.76
C GLU A 187 7.43 -18.46 -19.17
N LYS A 188 6.96 -18.30 -20.41
CA LYS A 188 5.95 -19.12 -21.06
C LYS A 188 6.58 -19.89 -22.22
N ASP A 189 6.56 -21.20 -22.12
CA ASP A 189 7.12 -22.08 -23.14
C ASP A 189 6.24 -22.15 -24.41
N ALA A 190 6.73 -22.83 -25.46
CA ALA A 190 6.03 -22.96 -26.74
C ALA A 190 4.68 -23.71 -26.63
N SER A 191 4.51 -24.56 -25.61
CA SER A 191 3.25 -25.27 -25.33
C SER A 191 2.22 -24.41 -24.59
N GLY A 192 2.67 -23.27 -24.05
CA GLY A 192 1.86 -22.32 -23.31
C GLY A 192 1.90 -22.51 -21.80
N GLN A 193 2.78 -23.38 -21.30
CA GLN A 193 3.02 -23.63 -19.89
C GLN A 193 3.89 -22.51 -19.32
N TRP A 194 3.52 -22.00 -18.15
CA TRP A 194 4.33 -21.01 -17.41
C TRP A 194 5.23 -21.69 -16.37
N SER A 195 6.42 -21.12 -16.17
CA SER A 195 7.34 -21.49 -15.09
C SER A 195 8.12 -20.28 -14.62
N HIS A 196 8.66 -20.33 -13.40
CA HIS A 196 9.67 -19.37 -12.97
C HIS A 196 11.06 -19.80 -13.46
N VAL A 197 11.96 -18.83 -13.62
CA VAL A 197 13.35 -19.07 -14.01
C VAL A 197 14.22 -19.06 -12.75
N ALA A 198 14.55 -20.25 -12.24
CA ALA A 198 15.40 -20.40 -11.05
C ALA A 198 16.82 -19.84 -11.30
N ASN A 199 17.43 -19.25 -10.27
CA ASN A 199 18.72 -18.52 -10.36
C ASN A 199 18.73 -17.35 -11.35
N SER A 200 17.58 -16.85 -11.78
CA SER A 200 17.58 -15.61 -12.54
C SER A 200 18.29 -14.51 -11.73
N PRO A 201 19.16 -13.68 -12.35
CA PRO A 201 19.81 -12.56 -11.67
C PRO A 201 18.81 -11.50 -11.21
N TYR A 202 17.56 -11.55 -11.68
CA TYR A 202 16.49 -10.68 -11.24
C TYR A 202 15.84 -11.15 -9.94
N ASN A 203 15.90 -12.46 -9.65
CA ASN A 203 15.21 -13.05 -8.51
C ASN A 203 15.75 -12.51 -7.19
N ARG A 204 14.87 -11.94 -6.35
CA ARG A 204 15.24 -11.44 -5.03
C ARG A 204 14.03 -11.27 -4.11
N ARG A 205 14.31 -11.14 -2.82
CA ARG A 205 13.34 -10.78 -1.79
C ARG A 205 13.67 -9.41 -1.22
N PHE A 206 12.65 -8.58 -1.10
CA PHE A 206 12.61 -7.48 -0.14
C PHE A 206 11.74 -7.97 1.02
N THR A 207 12.23 -7.90 2.25
CA THR A 207 11.55 -8.42 3.43
C THR A 207 11.36 -7.32 4.46
N SER A 208 10.74 -7.64 5.59
CA SER A 208 10.66 -6.68 6.70
C SER A 208 12.01 -6.44 7.38
N ALA A 209 13.10 -7.11 6.98
CA ALA A 209 14.46 -6.83 7.45
C ALA A 209 15.35 -6.09 6.42
N THR A 210 14.91 -5.97 5.16
CA THR A 210 15.73 -5.36 4.09
C THR A 210 16.00 -3.89 4.36
N VAL A 211 17.26 -3.44 4.33
CA VAL A 211 17.60 -2.01 4.48
C VAL A 211 17.05 -1.23 3.29
N MET A 212 16.36 -0.12 3.56
CA MET A 212 15.71 0.76 2.59
C MET A 212 16.07 2.22 2.84
N ASP A 213 16.03 3.03 1.78
CA ASP A 213 16.18 4.48 1.89
C ASP A 213 14.85 5.15 2.19
N LEU A 214 14.91 6.23 2.96
CA LEU A 214 13.81 7.19 3.07
C LEU A 214 14.09 8.34 2.11
N ALA A 215 13.08 8.75 1.34
CA ALA A 215 13.17 9.92 0.45
C ALA A 215 11.93 10.80 0.58
N GLY A 216 12.05 12.08 0.20
CA GLY A 216 11.02 13.09 0.36
C GLY A 216 11.04 13.79 1.73
N PRO A 217 9.98 14.51 2.11
CA PRO A 217 9.99 15.48 3.21
C PRO A 217 10.35 14.93 4.59
N VAL A 218 10.10 13.64 4.84
CA VAL A 218 10.34 13.02 6.15
C VAL A 218 11.79 12.54 6.30
N ALA A 219 12.49 12.25 5.20
CA ALA A 219 13.85 11.74 5.22
C ALA A 219 14.80 12.73 5.91
N GLY A 220 15.58 12.25 6.89
CA GLY A 220 16.51 13.06 7.66
C GLY A 220 15.88 13.93 8.77
N SER A 221 14.55 13.91 8.92
CA SER A 221 13.86 14.65 9.98
C SER A 221 14.00 13.96 11.35
N ASP A 222 13.79 14.72 12.43
CA ASP A 222 13.82 14.17 13.80
C ASP A 222 12.74 13.11 14.06
N TYR A 223 11.71 13.03 13.20
CA TYR A 223 10.61 12.07 13.33
C TYR A 223 10.99 10.63 13.00
N VAL A 224 12.11 10.40 12.31
CA VAL A 224 12.52 9.06 11.82
C VAL A 224 13.92 8.65 12.27
N LYS A 225 14.54 9.44 13.15
CA LYS A 225 15.80 9.05 13.78
C LYS A 225 15.56 7.92 14.77
N THR A 226 16.36 6.87 14.68
CA THR A 226 16.34 5.73 15.61
C THR A 226 17.76 5.34 15.95
N GLN A 227 17.92 4.38 16.86
CA GLN A 227 19.22 3.75 17.11
C GLN A 227 19.86 3.16 15.83
N PHE A 228 19.05 2.67 14.87
CA PHE A 228 19.54 2.10 13.61
C PHE A 228 19.96 3.16 12.59
N SER A 229 19.18 4.23 12.44
CA SER A 229 19.50 5.37 11.56
C SER A 229 19.46 6.66 12.39
N PRO A 230 20.57 7.01 13.07
CA PRO A 230 20.65 8.24 13.86
C PRO A 230 20.53 9.53 13.02
N ASP A 231 20.78 9.42 11.71
CA ASP A 231 20.61 10.50 10.75
C ASP A 231 19.22 10.50 10.09
N GLY A 232 18.38 9.49 10.32
CA GLY A 232 17.01 9.41 9.81
C GLY A 232 16.89 9.22 8.29
N THR A 233 17.93 8.74 7.61
CA THR A 233 17.95 8.57 6.15
C THR A 233 17.61 7.15 5.70
N GLN A 234 17.66 6.18 6.61
CA GLN A 234 17.44 4.77 6.32
C GLN A 234 16.45 4.12 7.29
N THR A 235 15.84 3.04 6.83
CA THR A 235 15.03 2.14 7.68
C THR A 235 15.27 0.68 7.31
N ARG A 236 14.64 -0.23 8.05
CA ARG A 236 14.64 -1.66 7.78
C ARG A 236 13.23 -2.14 7.48
N GLY A 237 13.05 -2.47 6.21
CA GLY A 237 12.03 -3.35 5.73
C GLY A 237 10.79 -2.68 5.20
N THR A 238 10.00 -3.51 4.53
CA THR A 238 8.62 -3.24 4.17
C THR A 238 7.75 -4.40 4.63
N ASN A 239 6.49 -4.12 4.99
CA ASN A 239 5.59 -5.09 5.61
C ASN A 239 4.14 -4.77 5.26
N ASN A 240 3.26 -5.77 5.36
CA ASN A 240 1.84 -5.64 5.03
C ASN A 240 1.66 -5.02 3.65
N ASN A 241 2.45 -5.52 2.69
CA ASN A 241 2.42 -5.06 1.32
C ASN A 241 1.12 -5.56 0.67
N CYS A 242 0.14 -4.68 0.50
CA CYS A 242 -1.20 -5.02 0.01
C CYS A 242 -1.26 -4.96 -1.52
N GLY A 243 -2.01 -4.03 -2.10
CA GLY A 243 -2.00 -3.76 -3.53
C GLY A 243 -0.72 -3.06 -4.00
N ASN A 244 -0.76 -2.55 -5.23
CA ASN A 244 0.46 -2.09 -5.90
C ASN A 244 0.28 -0.86 -6.78
N GLY A 245 1.40 -0.39 -7.33
CA GLY A 245 1.47 0.57 -8.42
C GLY A 245 2.57 0.23 -9.42
N VAL A 246 2.46 0.80 -10.61
CA VAL A 246 3.48 0.72 -11.66
C VAL A 246 3.76 2.13 -12.16
N THR A 247 5.01 2.57 -12.07
CA THR A 247 5.37 3.92 -12.50
C THR A 247 5.58 3.97 -14.02
N PRO A 248 5.38 5.14 -14.65
CA PRO A 248 5.58 5.26 -16.09
C PRO A 248 7.05 5.12 -16.53
N TRP A 249 8.01 5.12 -15.59
CA TRP A 249 9.44 4.85 -15.83
C TRP A 249 9.86 3.42 -15.47
N GLY A 250 8.91 2.54 -15.12
CA GLY A 250 9.16 1.10 -15.05
C GLY A 250 9.66 0.58 -13.71
N THR A 251 9.29 1.23 -12.61
CA THR A 251 9.46 0.71 -11.24
C THR A 251 8.16 0.18 -10.68
N TYR A 252 8.29 -0.69 -9.70
CA TYR A 252 7.20 -1.27 -8.93
C TYR A 252 6.99 -0.48 -7.65
N ILE A 253 5.73 -0.25 -7.27
CA ILE A 253 5.37 0.36 -5.99
C ILE A 253 4.65 -0.67 -5.13
N ALA A 254 5.26 -1.06 -4.01
CA ALA A 254 4.63 -1.87 -2.97
C ALA A 254 4.01 -0.95 -1.91
N CYS A 255 2.78 -1.24 -1.45
CA CYS A 255 2.04 -0.35 -0.58
C CYS A 255 1.88 -0.94 0.82
N GLU A 256 2.39 -0.25 1.85
CA GLU A 256 2.30 -0.71 3.24
C GLU A 256 0.93 -0.35 3.82
N GLU A 257 0.13 -1.37 4.16
CA GLU A 257 -1.27 -1.22 4.54
C GLU A 257 -1.45 -1.50 6.04
N ASN A 258 -1.65 -2.75 6.45
CA ASN A 258 -1.88 -3.14 7.84
C ASN A 258 -0.62 -3.21 8.75
N TRP A 259 0.39 -2.40 8.45
CA TRP A 259 1.67 -2.33 9.18
C TRP A 259 1.59 -1.93 10.67
N PRO A 260 0.60 -1.16 11.19
CA PRO A 260 0.64 -0.74 12.60
C PRO A 260 0.65 -1.92 13.59
N ASP A 261 0.05 -3.05 13.21
CA ASP A 261 -0.13 -4.19 14.11
C ASP A 261 1.15 -4.99 14.35
N ILE A 262 2.22 -4.80 13.56
CA ILE A 262 3.52 -5.45 13.84
C ILE A 262 4.30 -4.74 14.95
N PHE A 263 3.84 -3.56 15.37
CA PHE A 263 4.44 -2.77 16.43
C PHE A 263 3.63 -2.84 17.73
N VAL A 264 4.25 -2.40 18.82
CA VAL A 264 3.59 -2.18 20.10
C VAL A 264 4.19 -0.96 20.80
N ASN A 265 3.35 -0.17 21.48
CA ASN A 265 3.77 0.90 22.37
C ASN A 265 3.09 0.75 23.74
N ARG A 266 3.87 0.39 24.77
CA ARG A 266 3.39 0.12 26.14
C ARG A 266 3.55 1.31 27.08
N GLY A 267 3.97 2.47 26.57
CA GLY A 267 4.24 3.68 27.34
C GLY A 267 3.43 4.88 26.88
N GLU A 268 4.04 6.05 26.95
CA GLU A 268 3.46 7.27 26.40
C GLU A 268 3.41 7.18 24.88
N ARG A 269 2.24 7.52 24.31
CA ARG A 269 1.99 7.49 22.88
C ARG A 269 2.08 8.87 22.30
N PHE A 270 2.70 8.97 21.13
CA PHE A 270 2.55 10.15 20.32
C PHE A 270 1.15 10.20 19.68
N GLN A 271 0.73 11.39 19.25
CA GLN A 271 -0.60 11.60 18.67
C GLN A 271 -0.82 10.70 17.43
N ASP A 272 0.15 10.64 16.53
CA ASP A 272 0.08 9.82 15.31
C ASP A 272 -0.01 8.32 15.62
N ASP A 273 0.70 7.84 16.65
CA ASP A 273 0.61 6.43 17.10
C ASP A 273 -0.82 6.07 17.47
N ALA A 274 -1.51 6.97 18.20
CA ALA A 274 -2.90 6.81 18.62
C ALA A 274 -3.85 6.82 17.43
N ARG A 275 -3.68 7.77 16.51
CA ARG A 275 -4.57 7.94 15.36
C ARG A 275 -4.48 6.79 14.34
N ILE A 276 -3.30 6.18 14.19
CA ILE A 276 -3.10 5.05 13.26
C ILE A 276 -3.40 3.68 13.90
N GLY A 277 -3.55 3.65 15.23
CA GLY A 277 -4.04 2.48 15.95
C GLY A 277 -2.97 1.49 16.40
N ILE A 278 -1.74 1.94 16.70
CA ILE A 278 -0.67 1.05 17.20
C ILE A 278 -1.15 0.31 18.48
N PRO A 279 -1.01 -1.02 18.57
CA PRO A 279 -1.35 -1.79 19.77
C PRO A 279 -0.60 -1.36 21.03
N THR A 280 -1.23 -1.50 22.20
CA THR A 280 -0.63 -1.11 23.49
C THR A 280 -0.28 -2.27 24.41
N ASP A 281 -0.64 -3.50 24.03
CA ASP A 281 -0.46 -4.70 24.86
C ASP A 281 0.50 -5.68 24.18
N LYS A 282 0.07 -6.20 23.02
CA LYS A 282 0.85 -7.11 22.18
C LYS A 282 0.87 -6.67 20.72
N SER A 283 2.02 -6.87 20.06
CA SER A 283 2.12 -6.87 18.61
C SER A 283 1.47 -8.14 18.04
N ARG A 284 1.11 -8.13 16.76
CA ARG A 284 0.38 -9.23 16.08
C ARG A 284 1.12 -10.56 16.15
N TYR A 285 2.42 -10.54 15.90
CA TYR A 285 3.24 -11.75 15.77
C TYR A 285 4.19 -11.97 16.96
N GLY A 286 4.27 -11.01 17.89
CA GLY A 286 5.15 -11.09 19.04
C GLY A 286 6.63 -10.99 18.72
N TRP A 287 7.02 -10.45 17.56
CA TRP A 287 8.43 -10.32 17.15
C TRP A 287 9.25 -9.50 18.15
N ASP A 288 8.64 -8.50 18.78
CA ASP A 288 9.26 -7.70 19.84
C ASP A 288 9.71 -8.56 21.03
N THR A 289 9.03 -9.69 21.27
CA THR A 289 9.32 -10.57 22.41
C THR A 289 10.56 -11.43 22.21
N SER A 290 11.12 -11.49 21.00
CA SER A 290 12.43 -12.11 20.73
C SER A 290 13.60 -11.20 21.10
N ALA A 291 13.35 -9.93 21.46
CA ALA A 291 14.39 -8.99 21.87
C ALA A 291 15.14 -9.48 23.12
N GLY A 292 16.46 -9.28 23.13
CA GLY A 292 17.35 -9.75 24.19
C GLY A 292 17.82 -11.21 24.03
N ASP A 293 17.40 -11.91 22.97
CA ASP A 293 18.01 -13.18 22.57
C ASP A 293 19.50 -13.01 22.29
N ALA A 294 20.32 -14.02 22.65
CA ALA A 294 21.77 -13.93 22.51
C ALA A 294 22.26 -13.82 21.05
N SER A 295 21.41 -14.21 20.08
CA SER A 295 21.69 -14.09 18.65
C SER A 295 21.20 -12.78 18.02
N GLU A 296 20.44 -11.95 18.76
CA GLU A 296 19.88 -10.71 18.24
C GLU A 296 20.98 -9.76 17.75
N GLN A 297 20.83 -9.26 16.53
CA GLN A 297 21.77 -8.30 15.96
C GLN A 297 21.09 -6.97 15.67
N ASN A 298 21.76 -5.89 16.06
CA ASN A 298 21.35 -4.51 15.75
C ASN A 298 19.88 -4.20 16.11
N GLY A 299 19.33 -4.80 17.17
CA GLY A 299 17.94 -4.61 17.59
C GLY A 299 16.91 -5.03 16.54
N GLU A 300 17.19 -6.06 15.74
CA GLU A 300 16.27 -6.57 14.70
C GLU A 300 14.88 -6.94 15.23
N PHE A 301 14.77 -7.30 16.52
CA PHE A 301 13.51 -7.58 17.21
C PHE A 301 13.09 -6.42 18.12
N ALA A 302 14.03 -5.84 18.87
CA ALA A 302 13.77 -4.73 19.80
C ALA A 302 13.06 -3.53 19.16
N ARG A 303 13.27 -3.33 17.85
CA ARG A 303 12.65 -2.25 17.08
C ARG A 303 11.13 -2.33 16.93
N PHE A 304 10.53 -3.50 17.16
CA PHE A 304 9.07 -3.67 17.09
C PHE A 304 8.37 -3.20 18.37
N ASP A 305 9.10 -3.01 19.47
CA ASP A 305 8.62 -2.28 20.64
C ASP A 305 9.11 -0.83 20.59
N ILE A 306 8.20 0.06 20.19
CA ILE A 306 8.46 1.50 20.02
C ILE A 306 8.24 2.29 21.31
N THR A 307 8.16 1.63 22.46
CA THR A 307 8.03 2.32 23.75
C THR A 307 9.27 3.19 24.00
N PRO A 308 9.13 4.50 24.26
CA PRO A 308 10.25 5.36 24.62
C PRO A 308 10.94 4.89 25.90
N ARG A 309 12.27 4.73 25.88
CA ARG A 309 13.08 4.28 27.02
C ARG A 309 14.26 5.19 27.34
N GLY A 310 14.82 5.87 26.33
CA GLY A 310 15.95 6.78 26.46
C GLY A 310 15.55 8.25 26.58
N GLU A 311 16.55 9.14 26.61
CA GLU A 311 16.31 10.59 26.56
C GLU A 311 16.03 11.05 25.12
N ARG A 312 16.76 10.50 24.14
CA ARG A 312 16.69 10.90 22.73
C ARG A 312 16.19 9.77 21.84
N ALA A 313 15.76 10.13 20.63
CA ALA A 313 15.25 9.16 19.66
C ALA A 313 16.33 8.20 19.15
N GLU A 314 17.59 8.64 19.13
CA GLU A 314 18.75 7.83 18.74
C GLU A 314 19.15 6.80 19.81
N ASP A 315 18.56 6.88 21.01
CA ASP A 315 18.85 5.96 22.10
C ASP A 315 17.90 4.74 22.12
N ASP A 316 16.82 4.76 21.31
CA ASP A 316 15.85 3.67 21.19
C ASP A 316 15.16 3.61 19.81
N TYR A 317 14.00 2.95 19.73
CA TYR A 317 13.22 2.71 18.51
C TYR A 317 11.86 3.39 18.52
N ARG A 318 11.65 4.43 19.35
CA ARG A 318 10.35 5.12 19.44
C ARG A 318 9.80 5.66 18.11
N ASN A 319 10.70 5.90 17.16
CA ASN A 319 10.38 6.42 15.83
C ASN A 319 10.33 5.33 14.74
N GLU A 320 10.58 4.04 15.06
CA GLU A 320 10.66 2.99 14.03
C GLU A 320 9.35 2.89 13.23
N ALA A 321 8.20 2.92 13.90
CA ALA A 321 6.89 2.88 13.25
C ALA A 321 6.62 4.08 12.32
N ARG A 322 7.30 5.23 12.51
CA ARG A 322 7.20 6.41 11.63
C ARG A 322 7.94 6.26 10.32
N THR A 323 8.72 5.19 10.18
CA THR A 323 9.36 4.77 8.93
C THR A 323 8.50 3.79 8.11
N PHE A 324 7.28 3.50 8.56
CA PHE A 324 6.31 2.63 7.89
C PHE A 324 5.01 3.37 7.54
N GLY A 325 4.24 2.76 6.64
CA GLY A 325 3.01 3.31 6.08
C GLY A 325 3.26 4.14 4.85
N TYR A 326 4.28 3.79 4.07
CA TYR A 326 4.62 4.50 2.84
C TYR A 326 4.50 3.59 1.62
N GLN A 327 4.51 4.24 0.46
CA GLN A 327 4.71 3.58 -0.81
C GLN A 327 6.20 3.33 -1.05
N VAL A 328 6.55 2.07 -1.31
CA VAL A 328 7.93 1.60 -1.45
C VAL A 328 8.25 1.35 -2.91
N GLU A 329 9.14 2.15 -3.48
CA GLU A 329 9.58 2.00 -4.87
C GLU A 329 10.74 1.01 -4.98
N VAL A 330 10.56 0.05 -5.89
CA VAL A 330 11.50 -1.03 -6.21
C VAL A 330 11.81 -0.97 -7.70
N ASP A 331 13.09 -0.99 -8.06
CA ASP A 331 13.51 -1.27 -9.43
C ASP A 331 13.53 -2.79 -9.66
N PRO A 332 12.62 -3.36 -10.47
CA PRO A 332 12.55 -4.80 -10.67
C PRO A 332 13.73 -5.36 -11.48
N TYR A 333 14.48 -4.50 -12.18
CA TYR A 333 15.59 -4.92 -13.05
C TYR A 333 16.95 -4.90 -12.35
N SER A 334 17.09 -4.23 -11.21
CA SER A 334 18.39 -3.97 -10.58
C SER A 334 18.43 -4.29 -9.08
N GLY A 335 19.65 -4.41 -8.54
CA GLY A 335 19.93 -4.59 -7.10
C GLY A 335 19.99 -3.30 -6.29
N ALA A 336 19.44 -2.22 -6.83
CA ALA A 336 19.37 -0.97 -6.10
C ALA A 336 18.53 -1.11 -4.82
N ARG A 337 18.85 -0.30 -3.82
CA ARG A 337 18.12 -0.25 -2.57
C ARG A 337 16.71 0.30 -2.83
N ALA A 338 15.69 -0.34 -2.27
CA ALA A 338 14.33 0.17 -2.36
C ALA A 338 14.18 1.49 -1.58
N VAL A 339 13.24 2.34 -2.01
CA VAL A 339 13.07 3.69 -1.49
C VAL A 339 11.64 3.89 -1.01
N LYS A 340 11.45 4.30 0.25
CA LYS A 340 10.13 4.73 0.76
C LYS A 340 9.89 6.19 0.38
N ARG A 341 8.85 6.44 -0.41
CA ARG A 341 8.53 7.77 -0.96
C ARG A 341 7.60 8.54 -0.03
N THR A 342 8.17 9.26 0.93
CA THR A 342 7.41 9.86 2.04
C THR A 342 6.48 11.00 1.63
N ALA A 343 6.72 11.66 0.48
CA ALA A 343 5.83 12.74 0.01
C ALA A 343 4.41 12.25 -0.33
N LEU A 344 4.21 10.94 -0.50
CA LEU A 344 2.93 10.34 -0.85
C LEU A 344 2.04 10.05 0.37
N GLY A 345 2.47 10.47 1.56
CA GLY A 345 1.68 10.37 2.80
C GLY A 345 2.04 9.15 3.63
N ARG A 346 1.57 9.15 4.88
CA ARG A 346 1.74 8.04 5.82
C ARG A 346 0.39 7.54 6.32
N PHE A 347 -0.02 6.35 5.86
CA PHE A 347 -1.28 5.70 6.27
C PHE A 347 -1.29 4.22 5.83
N ARG A 348 -2.43 3.53 5.90
CA ARG A 348 -2.58 2.15 5.40
C ARG A 348 -2.86 2.18 3.89
N HIS A 349 -1.81 2.19 3.07
CA HIS A 349 -1.94 2.32 1.62
C HIS A 349 -2.43 1.02 0.98
N GLU A 350 -3.57 1.07 0.29
CA GLU A 350 -4.00 -0.07 -0.54
C GLU A 350 -3.15 -0.18 -1.81
N GLY A 351 -2.89 0.94 -2.49
CA GLY A 351 -2.28 0.92 -3.81
C GLY A 351 -1.84 2.31 -4.27
N CYS A 352 -1.19 2.34 -5.45
CA CYS A 352 -0.66 3.56 -6.04
C CYS A 352 -1.02 3.63 -7.53
N TRP A 353 -2.10 4.35 -7.84
CA TRP A 353 -2.65 4.37 -9.19
C TRP A 353 -2.27 5.65 -9.93
N LEU A 354 -1.59 5.45 -11.06
CA LEU A 354 -1.16 6.53 -11.94
C LEU A 354 -2.39 7.22 -12.54
N GLY A 355 -2.51 8.52 -12.30
CA GLY A 355 -3.47 9.36 -12.99
C GLY A 355 -3.12 9.57 -14.47
N LYS A 356 -3.94 10.33 -15.19
CA LYS A 356 -3.70 10.58 -16.61
C LYS A 356 -2.34 11.24 -16.84
N LEU A 357 -1.47 10.53 -17.57
CA LEU A 357 -0.14 10.99 -17.93
C LEU A 357 -0.18 11.91 -19.16
N GLU A 358 0.29 13.14 -19.02
CA GLU A 358 0.31 14.14 -20.10
C GLU A 358 1.66 14.88 -20.11
N ALA A 359 2.32 14.94 -21.27
CA ALA A 359 3.60 15.61 -21.42
C ALA A 359 3.52 17.09 -20.97
N GLY A 360 4.49 17.54 -20.18
CA GLY A 360 4.54 18.90 -19.66
C GLY A 360 3.55 19.20 -18.52
N LYS A 361 2.81 18.20 -18.01
CA LYS A 361 1.95 18.33 -16.82
C LYS A 361 2.50 17.52 -15.65
N PRO A 362 2.20 17.88 -14.39
CA PRO A 362 2.51 17.06 -13.23
C PRO A 362 2.03 15.62 -13.34
N ILE A 363 2.79 14.69 -12.75
CA ILE A 363 2.33 13.32 -12.52
C ILE A 363 1.41 13.33 -11.31
N VAL A 364 0.40 12.46 -11.37
CA VAL A 364 -0.60 12.29 -10.31
C VAL A 364 -0.62 10.83 -9.90
N PHE A 365 -0.62 10.57 -8.60
CA PHE A 365 -0.88 9.24 -8.04
C PHE A 365 -2.09 9.30 -7.10
N TYR A 366 -2.98 8.32 -7.18
CA TYR A 366 -4.11 8.14 -6.26
C TYR A 366 -3.83 6.99 -5.31
N SER A 367 -4.34 7.08 -4.08
CA SER A 367 -4.22 6.03 -3.06
C SER A 367 -5.45 6.02 -2.16
N GLY A 368 -5.92 4.83 -1.81
CA GLY A 368 -6.89 4.63 -0.73
C GLY A 368 -6.18 4.40 0.60
N HIS A 369 -6.78 4.87 1.69
CA HIS A 369 -6.45 4.44 3.04
C HIS A 369 -7.45 3.35 3.45
N ASP A 370 -7.07 2.08 3.39
CA ASP A 370 -7.98 0.99 3.75
C ASP A 370 -8.14 0.84 5.27
N ALA A 371 -9.02 1.66 5.81
CA ALA A 371 -9.64 1.45 7.10
C ALA A 371 -11.03 2.09 7.11
N ARG A 372 -11.88 1.66 8.05
CA ARG A 372 -13.23 2.22 8.16
C ARG A 372 -13.16 3.72 8.42
N ASN A 373 -13.97 4.47 7.66
CA ASN A 373 -14.12 5.92 7.76
C ASN A 373 -12.82 6.67 7.41
N GLU A 374 -11.82 6.04 6.80
CA GLU A 374 -10.63 6.73 6.31
C GLU A 374 -10.86 7.31 4.91
N TYR A 375 -9.80 7.76 4.24
CA TYR A 375 -9.90 8.71 3.14
C TYR A 375 -9.30 8.23 1.82
N VAL A 376 -9.63 8.94 0.74
CA VAL A 376 -8.96 8.84 -0.56
C VAL A 376 -7.97 10.00 -0.70
N TYR A 377 -6.76 9.69 -1.12
CA TYR A 377 -5.67 10.64 -1.30
C TYR A 377 -5.25 10.76 -2.76
N LYS A 378 -4.66 11.91 -3.07
CA LYS A 378 -4.06 12.24 -4.37
C LYS A 378 -2.74 12.96 -4.15
N TYR A 379 -1.66 12.43 -4.69
CA TYR A 379 -0.38 13.12 -4.78
C TYR A 379 -0.22 13.77 -6.15
N VAL A 380 0.38 14.96 -6.20
CA VAL A 380 0.72 15.68 -7.44
C VAL A 380 2.18 16.13 -7.36
N SER A 381 3.00 15.73 -8.33
CA SER A 381 4.42 16.08 -8.38
C SER A 381 4.64 17.56 -8.68
N ASP A 382 5.74 18.13 -8.18
CA ASP A 382 6.17 19.48 -8.58
C ASP A 382 6.74 19.48 -10.01
N ALA A 383 7.46 18.41 -10.36
CA ALA A 383 8.02 18.22 -11.69
C ALA A 383 6.94 17.87 -12.71
N ALA A 384 7.08 18.40 -13.93
CA ALA A 384 6.25 18.04 -15.07
C ALA A 384 6.76 16.77 -15.76
N TRP A 385 5.84 15.94 -16.25
CA TRP A 385 6.15 14.72 -16.97
C TRP A 385 6.93 15.01 -18.25
N ASP A 386 8.07 14.35 -18.38
CA ASP A 386 8.90 14.35 -19.57
C ASP A 386 8.78 12.97 -20.23
N PRO A 387 8.24 12.86 -21.47
CA PRO A 387 8.18 11.59 -22.19
C PRO A 387 9.54 10.89 -22.37
N ALA A 388 10.67 11.60 -22.25
CA ALA A 388 12.00 11.00 -22.25
C ALA A 388 12.26 10.11 -21.03
N ASP A 389 11.48 10.24 -19.96
CA ASP A 389 11.58 9.40 -18.76
C ASP A 389 10.70 8.13 -18.84
N ALA A 390 9.99 7.92 -19.96
CA ALA A 390 9.16 6.74 -20.16
C ALA A 390 9.95 5.43 -20.06
N ASN A 391 9.30 4.40 -19.52
CA ASN A 391 9.87 3.08 -19.35
C ASN A 391 10.40 2.55 -20.69
N ARG A 392 11.64 2.10 -20.65
CA ARG A 392 12.32 1.36 -21.71
C ARG A 392 12.61 -0.05 -21.19
N PRO A 393 11.74 -1.05 -21.47
CA PRO A 393 11.97 -2.44 -21.09
C PRO A 393 13.36 -2.93 -21.51
N GLY A 394 14.08 -3.59 -20.60
CA GLY A 394 15.42 -4.13 -20.85
C GLY A 394 16.57 -3.11 -20.93
N ALA A 395 16.30 -1.81 -20.97
CA ALA A 395 17.35 -0.79 -21.00
C ALA A 395 17.91 -0.50 -19.60
N GLU A 396 19.21 -0.23 -19.53
CA GLU A 396 19.89 0.25 -18.33
C GLU A 396 19.78 1.78 -18.21
N TYR A 397 19.17 2.24 -17.13
CA TYR A 397 19.10 3.65 -16.72
C TYR A 397 18.65 3.70 -15.26
N ASP A 398 18.93 4.82 -14.59
CA ASP A 398 18.58 5.01 -13.18
C ASP A 398 17.10 5.35 -13.02
N ARG A 399 16.28 4.30 -12.85
CA ARG A 399 14.83 4.43 -12.65
C ARG A 399 14.49 5.10 -11.32
N LEU A 400 15.28 4.87 -10.26
CA LEU A 400 15.02 5.44 -8.95
C LEU A 400 15.35 6.94 -8.89
N ALA A 401 16.32 7.41 -9.69
CA ALA A 401 16.54 8.85 -9.89
C ALA A 401 15.35 9.53 -10.59
N ILE A 402 14.73 8.87 -11.56
CA ILE A 402 13.47 9.35 -12.17
C ILE A 402 12.35 9.35 -11.11
N GLY A 403 12.27 8.31 -10.29
CA GLY A 403 11.37 8.28 -9.13
C GLY A 403 11.58 9.47 -8.20
N SER A 404 12.83 9.81 -7.87
CA SER A 404 13.14 10.99 -7.05
C SER A 404 12.71 12.31 -7.69
N LYS A 405 12.86 12.46 -9.00
CA LYS A 405 12.37 13.64 -9.75
C LYS A 405 10.86 13.85 -9.56
N TYR A 406 10.08 12.77 -9.51
CA TYR A 406 8.62 12.83 -9.54
C TYR A 406 7.91 12.54 -8.22
N MET A 407 8.55 11.87 -7.26
CA MET A 407 7.90 11.35 -6.04
C MET A 407 8.47 11.93 -4.74
N ASP A 408 9.61 12.64 -4.78
CA ASP A 408 10.19 13.22 -3.56
C ASP A 408 9.65 14.63 -3.27
N ASN A 409 9.15 15.35 -4.28
CA ASN A 409 8.68 16.73 -4.16
C ASN A 409 7.35 16.93 -4.89
N GLY A 410 6.34 17.35 -4.15
CA GLY A 410 4.98 17.52 -4.63
C GLY A 410 4.03 17.90 -3.50
N THR A 411 2.73 17.90 -3.80
CA THR A 411 1.68 18.15 -2.83
C THR A 411 0.76 16.94 -2.69
N LEU A 412 0.58 16.48 -1.45
CA LEU A 412 -0.44 15.50 -1.10
C LEU A 412 -1.77 16.19 -0.83
N TYR A 413 -2.85 15.59 -1.31
CA TYR A 413 -4.22 16.06 -1.14
C TYR A 413 -5.10 14.95 -0.59
N VAL A 414 -6.18 15.34 0.08
CA VAL A 414 -7.25 14.43 0.52
C VAL A 414 -8.59 14.85 -0.08
N ALA A 415 -9.44 13.88 -0.39
CA ALA A 415 -10.74 14.12 -1.03
C ALA A 415 -11.80 14.63 -0.04
N ARG A 416 -12.63 15.57 -0.51
CA ARG A 416 -13.95 15.85 0.04
C ARG A 416 -15.01 15.74 -1.06
N PHE A 417 -16.11 15.05 -0.78
CA PHE A 417 -17.23 14.89 -1.71
C PHE A 417 -18.44 15.72 -1.29
N HIS A 418 -19.22 16.17 -2.26
CA HIS A 418 -20.40 17.00 -2.05
C HIS A 418 -21.67 16.35 -2.60
N ALA A 419 -22.81 16.66 -1.97
CA ALA A 419 -24.11 16.06 -2.32
C ALA A 419 -24.63 16.48 -3.72
N ASP A 420 -24.02 17.46 -4.38
CA ASP A 420 -24.32 17.81 -5.78
C ASP A 420 -23.60 16.92 -6.81
N GLY A 421 -22.76 15.99 -6.34
CA GLY A 421 -21.97 15.08 -7.18
C GLY A 421 -20.58 15.62 -7.55
N SER A 422 -20.22 16.83 -7.08
CA SER A 422 -18.86 17.35 -7.18
C SER A 422 -17.97 16.86 -6.01
N GLY A 423 -16.68 17.11 -6.13
CA GLY A 423 -15.71 16.92 -5.06
C GLY A 423 -14.54 17.87 -5.21
N GLU A 424 -13.79 18.03 -4.14
CA GLU A 424 -12.61 18.89 -4.07
C GLU A 424 -11.41 18.14 -3.46
N TRP A 425 -10.21 18.60 -3.82
CA TRP A 425 -8.94 18.09 -3.29
C TRP A 425 -8.36 19.11 -2.32
N LEU A 426 -8.26 18.73 -1.05
CA LEU A 426 -7.78 19.58 0.04
C LEU A 426 -6.27 19.37 0.23
N PRO A 427 -5.42 20.41 0.05
CA PRO A 427 -3.97 20.25 0.12
C PRO A 427 -3.51 20.06 1.58
N LEU A 428 -2.73 19.01 1.84
CA LEU A 428 -2.10 18.75 3.13
C LEU A 428 -0.75 19.47 3.18
N THR A 429 -0.80 20.79 3.37
CA THR A 429 0.38 21.64 3.49
C THR A 429 0.37 22.37 4.85
N PRO A 430 1.54 22.76 5.40
CA PRO A 430 1.61 23.46 6.69
C PRO A 430 0.67 24.69 6.78
N ASN A 431 0.50 25.41 5.67
CA ASN A 431 -0.30 26.63 5.57
C ASN A 431 -1.78 26.42 5.18
N ALA A 432 -2.19 25.18 4.90
CA ALA A 432 -3.60 24.87 4.63
C ALA A 432 -4.47 25.27 5.82
N ARG A 433 -5.71 25.71 5.55
CA ARG A 433 -6.62 26.21 6.59
C ARG A 433 -7.56 25.11 7.04
N THR A 434 -7.53 24.81 8.33
CA THR A 434 -8.48 23.91 9.00
C THR A 434 -9.88 24.51 9.06
N GLN A 435 -10.88 23.70 9.38
CA GLN A 435 -12.27 24.15 9.48
C GLN A 435 -12.49 25.26 10.53
N ASP A 436 -11.61 25.36 11.54
CA ASP A 436 -11.63 26.40 12.57
C ASP A 436 -10.76 27.64 12.23
N GLY A 437 -10.15 27.67 11.04
CA GLY A 437 -9.39 28.82 10.51
C GLY A 437 -7.91 28.88 10.88
N ARG A 438 -7.41 27.97 11.70
CA ARG A 438 -5.96 27.84 11.98
C ARG A 438 -5.20 27.33 10.75
N THR A 439 -3.88 27.55 10.72
CA THR A 439 -3.04 26.79 9.76
C THR A 439 -2.95 25.34 10.25
N LEU A 440 -2.78 24.41 9.33
CA LEU A 440 -2.71 22.98 9.63
C LEU A 440 -1.54 22.67 10.57
N ALA A 441 -0.38 23.29 10.35
CA ALA A 441 0.76 23.18 11.26
C ALA A 441 0.42 23.65 12.68
N ALA A 442 -0.22 24.83 12.83
CA ALA A 442 -0.62 25.33 14.14
C ALA A 442 -1.70 24.47 14.81
N ALA A 443 -2.60 23.88 14.02
CA ALA A 443 -3.64 22.99 14.54
C ALA A 443 -3.07 21.69 15.11
N LEU A 444 -1.98 21.20 14.53
CA LEU A 444 -1.24 20.00 14.96
C LEU A 444 -0.11 20.31 15.97
N GLY A 445 0.08 21.57 16.36
CA GLY A 445 1.16 21.97 17.27
C GLY A 445 2.57 21.88 16.67
N LEU A 446 2.68 21.94 15.35
CA LEU A 446 3.92 21.86 14.58
C LEU A 446 4.52 23.25 14.30
N ALA A 447 5.78 23.28 13.89
CA ALA A 447 6.41 24.50 13.39
C ALA A 447 5.80 24.94 12.04
N GLU A 448 5.84 26.25 11.74
CA GLU A 448 5.08 26.89 10.64
C GLU A 448 5.28 26.26 9.25
N ASN A 449 6.43 25.67 8.97
CA ASN A 449 6.76 25.06 7.68
C ASN A 449 7.12 23.57 7.77
N ASP A 450 6.67 22.88 8.82
CA ASP A 450 7.04 21.49 9.09
C ASP A 450 6.22 20.49 8.24
N LEU A 451 6.57 20.37 6.96
CA LEU A 451 5.94 19.40 6.06
C LEU A 451 6.17 17.95 6.51
N ALA A 452 7.33 17.64 7.10
CA ALA A 452 7.60 16.30 7.64
C ALA A 452 6.57 15.94 8.72
N GLY A 453 6.32 16.86 9.66
CA GLY A 453 5.30 16.71 10.69
C GLY A 453 3.89 16.57 10.13
N ILE A 454 3.54 17.29 9.06
CA ILE A 454 2.26 17.11 8.36
C ILE A 454 2.12 15.70 7.78
N ILE A 455 3.17 15.18 7.14
CA ILE A 455 3.16 13.83 6.57
C ILE A 455 3.08 12.76 7.66
N ILE A 456 3.82 12.91 8.77
CA ILE A 456 3.73 11.97 9.91
C ILE A 456 2.30 11.91 10.47
N ASN A 457 1.61 13.05 10.50
CA ASN A 457 0.24 13.21 10.97
C ASN A 457 -0.77 13.27 9.81
N THR A 458 -0.54 12.54 8.70
CA THR A 458 -1.40 12.61 7.49
C THR A 458 -2.88 12.36 7.81
N CYS A 459 -3.18 11.43 8.73
CA CYS A 459 -4.55 11.08 9.12
C CYS A 459 -5.21 12.23 9.90
N ASP A 460 -4.56 12.74 10.95
CA ASP A 460 -5.04 13.89 11.73
C ASP A 460 -5.20 15.14 10.86
N ALA A 461 -4.26 15.36 9.94
CA ALA A 461 -4.29 16.46 8.98
C ALA A 461 -5.54 16.39 8.08
N ALA A 462 -5.89 15.20 7.58
CA ALA A 462 -7.10 14.99 6.79
C ALA A 462 -8.37 15.21 7.62
N ASP A 463 -8.40 14.74 8.87
CA ASP A 463 -9.50 14.98 9.81
C ASP A 463 -9.74 16.49 9.98
N LEU A 464 -8.69 17.25 10.28
CA LEU A 464 -8.74 18.69 10.56
C LEU A 464 -9.10 19.56 9.33
N LEU A 465 -8.75 19.09 8.13
CA LEU A 465 -9.17 19.73 6.89
C LEU A 465 -10.62 19.41 6.53
N GLY A 466 -11.27 18.45 7.18
CA GLY A 466 -12.66 18.10 6.89
C GLY A 466 -12.82 17.20 5.67
N ALA A 467 -11.89 16.27 5.44
CA ALA A 467 -12.03 15.25 4.40
C ALA A 467 -13.28 14.40 4.61
N THR A 468 -13.78 13.72 3.57
CA THR A 468 -14.98 12.86 3.66
C THR A 468 -14.61 11.44 4.08
N PRO A 469 -15.03 10.96 5.27
CA PRO A 469 -14.86 9.56 5.66
C PRO A 469 -15.50 8.59 4.66
N MET A 470 -14.78 7.53 4.30
CA MET A 470 -15.15 6.58 3.25
C MET A 470 -15.35 5.16 3.80
N ASP A 471 -16.12 4.36 3.05
CA ASP A 471 -16.40 2.96 3.37
C ASP A 471 -15.25 2.06 2.89
N ARG A 472 -14.08 2.16 3.55
CA ARG A 472 -12.85 1.37 3.27
C ARG A 472 -12.34 1.49 1.83
N PRO A 473 -11.65 2.58 1.47
CA PRO A 473 -11.01 2.74 0.16
C PRO A 473 -9.93 1.67 -0.12
N GLU A 474 -10.31 0.62 -0.85
CA GLU A 474 -9.40 -0.38 -1.42
C GLU A 474 -8.98 0.04 -2.87
N TRP A 475 -9.03 -0.88 -3.84
CA TRP A 475 -8.41 -0.70 -5.16
C TRP A 475 -9.08 0.36 -6.05
N ALA A 476 -8.26 1.10 -6.81
CA ALA A 476 -8.70 1.95 -7.93
C ALA A 476 -8.05 1.51 -9.26
N THR A 477 -8.48 2.10 -10.39
CA THR A 477 -7.92 1.81 -11.74
C THR A 477 -7.89 3.02 -12.64
#